data_AF-A0A661Q3T9-F1
#
_entry.id   AF-A0A661Q3T9-F1
#
_cell.length_a   1.000
_cell.length_b   1.000
_cell.length_c   1.000
_cell.angle_alpha   90.00
_cell.angle_beta   90.00
_cell.angle_gamma   90.00
#
_symmetry.space_group_name_H-M   'P 1'
#
loop_
_entity.id
_entity.type
_entity.pdbx_description
1 polymer ?
#
loop_
_entity_poly.entity_id
_entity_poly.type
_entity_poly.pdbx_seq_one_letter_code
_entity_poly.pdbx_strand_id
1 'polypeptide(L)'
;IALPGVLLVQGPPCKEYLPGEDLNLLRFSKKYTADDPINTFPLILVVDDSRFCAAALNNWLWTCFTRSNPATDSYGIESFSQAKHWGCSGSLIIDARSKPHHAPPLIDDPAIEEQVNQLAVNGGPLQGII
;
A
#
# COMPACT_ATOMS: atom_id res chain seq x y z
N ILE A 1 -7.97 5.96 -6.17
CA ILE A 1 -6.90 6.73 -6.86
C ILE A 1 -6.31 7.67 -5.81
N ALA A 2 -4.98 7.70 -5.64
CA ALA A 2 -4.35 8.58 -4.64
C ALA A 2 -4.03 9.96 -5.20
N LEU A 3 -3.45 10.02 -6.40
CA LEU A 3 -3.16 11.23 -7.16
C LEU A 3 -3.03 10.88 -8.65
N PRO A 4 -2.94 11.86 -9.57
CA PRO A 4 -2.76 11.58 -10.99
C PRO A 4 -1.59 10.62 -11.24
N GLY A 5 -1.86 9.50 -11.92
CA GLY A 5 -0.88 8.47 -12.24
C GLY A 5 -0.58 7.43 -11.15
N VAL A 6 -1.18 7.54 -9.95
CA VAL A 6 -1.00 6.56 -8.85
C VAL A 6 -2.33 5.88 -8.49
N LEU A 7 -2.41 4.58 -8.80
CA LEU A 7 -3.55 3.74 -8.45
C LEU A 7 -3.24 2.92 -7.18
N LEU A 8 -4.19 2.89 -6.25
CA LEU A 8 -4.14 2.00 -5.10
C LEU A 8 -5.14 0.88 -5.30
N VAL A 9 -4.67 -0.36 -5.18
CA VAL A 9 -5.48 -1.56 -5.30
C VAL A 9 -5.44 -2.30 -3.97
N GLN A 10 -6.61 -2.59 -3.41
CA GLN A 10 -6.67 -3.40 -2.20
C GLN A 10 -6.42 -4.87 -2.57
N GLY A 11 -5.35 -5.44 -2.02
CA GLY A 11 -4.99 -6.85 -2.23
C GLY A 11 -5.51 -7.76 -1.12
N PRO A 12 -5.50 -9.10 -1.33
CA PRO A 12 -5.70 -10.03 -0.24
C PRO A 12 -4.52 -9.95 0.75
N PRO A 13 -4.74 -10.21 2.06
CA PRO A 13 -3.66 -10.21 3.05
C PRO A 13 -2.50 -11.12 2.64
N CYS A 14 -1.27 -10.64 2.79
CA CYS A 14 -0.05 -11.45 2.59
C CYS A 14 0.11 -12.41 3.78
N LYS A 15 -0.42 -13.62 3.65
CA LYS A 15 -0.35 -14.66 4.70
C LYS A 15 1.02 -15.33 4.77
N GLU A 16 1.69 -15.42 3.63
CA GLU A 16 3.02 -15.99 3.47
C GLU A 16 3.83 -15.02 2.62
N TYR A 17 5.08 -14.78 3.02
CA TYR A 17 5.98 -13.90 2.28
C TYR A 17 6.95 -14.74 1.45
N LEU A 18 6.72 -14.73 0.13
CA LEU A 18 7.57 -15.36 -0.88
C LEU A 18 8.21 -14.22 -1.70
N PRO A 19 9.44 -13.78 -1.36
CA PRO A 19 10.05 -12.61 -1.97
C PRO A 19 10.19 -12.78 -3.49
N GLY A 20 9.56 -11.89 -4.27
CA GLY A 20 9.58 -11.94 -5.74
C GLY A 20 8.67 -12.99 -6.38
N GLU A 21 7.94 -13.77 -5.58
CA GLU A 21 7.18 -14.94 -6.06
C GLU A 21 5.70 -14.93 -5.62
N ASP A 22 5.15 -13.77 -5.24
CA ASP A 22 3.72 -13.70 -4.89
C ASP A 22 2.83 -14.02 -6.10
N LEU A 23 2.14 -15.15 -6.03
CA LEU A 23 1.31 -15.65 -7.12
C LEU A 23 0.13 -14.74 -7.48
N ASN A 24 -0.41 -13.98 -6.52
CA ASN A 24 -1.52 -13.06 -6.82
C ASN A 24 -1.01 -11.87 -7.63
N LEU A 25 0.15 -11.34 -7.29
CA LEU A 25 0.78 -10.24 -8.03
C LEU A 25 1.30 -10.69 -9.39
N LEU A 26 1.86 -11.89 -9.49
CA LEU A 26 2.23 -12.49 -10.78
C LEU A 26 1.02 -12.72 -11.68
N ARG A 27 -0.13 -13.15 -11.13
CA ARG A 27 -1.38 -13.27 -11.90
C ARG A 27 -1.95 -11.91 -12.29
N PHE A 28 -1.90 -10.95 -11.38
CA PHE A 28 -2.39 -9.59 -11.61
C PHE A 28 -1.58 -8.90 -12.72
N SER A 29 -0.25 -8.96 -12.67
CA SER A 29 0.63 -8.41 -13.71
C SER A 29 0.44 -9.08 -15.06
N LYS A 30 0.23 -10.40 -15.11
CA LYS A 30 -0.02 -11.16 -16.36
C LYS A 30 -1.42 -10.98 -16.94
N LYS A 31 -2.36 -10.40 -16.18
CA LYS A 31 -3.74 -10.19 -16.64
C LYS A 31 -3.83 -9.08 -17.69
N TYR A 32 -2.89 -8.14 -17.66
CA TYR A 32 -2.87 -6.96 -18.51
C TYR A 32 -1.67 -6.98 -19.46
N THR A 33 -1.80 -6.24 -20.52
CA THR A 33 -0.79 -5.90 -21.53
C THR A 33 -0.45 -4.42 -21.43
N ALA A 34 0.60 -3.96 -22.10
CA ALA A 34 1.00 -2.55 -22.08
C ALA A 34 -0.06 -1.61 -22.71
N ASP A 35 -0.93 -2.14 -23.58
CA ASP A 35 -1.98 -1.37 -24.26
C ASP A 35 -3.28 -1.23 -23.44
N ASP A 36 -3.39 -1.92 -22.30
CA ASP A 36 -4.59 -1.86 -21.48
C ASP A 36 -4.77 -0.51 -20.77
N PRO A 37 -6.03 -0.02 -20.58
CA PRO A 37 -6.29 1.29 -19.96
C PRO A 37 -5.74 1.47 -18.54
N ILE A 38 -5.46 0.38 -17.83
CA ILE A 38 -4.88 0.43 -16.48
C ILE A 38 -3.51 1.13 -16.48
N ASN A 39 -2.79 1.07 -17.60
CA ASN A 39 -1.47 1.69 -17.77
C ASN A 39 -1.51 3.23 -17.82
N THR A 40 -2.71 3.84 -17.82
CA THR A 40 -2.88 5.28 -17.52
C THR A 40 -2.38 5.64 -16.10
N PHE A 41 -2.24 4.64 -15.23
CA PHE A 41 -1.57 4.74 -13.93
C PHE A 41 -0.18 4.08 -14.02
N PRO A 42 0.89 4.83 -14.30
CA PRO A 42 2.25 4.26 -14.36
C PRO A 42 2.69 3.59 -13.05
N LEU A 43 2.11 3.99 -11.91
CA LEU A 43 2.36 3.37 -10.61
C LEU A 43 1.08 2.77 -10.02
N ILE A 44 1.13 1.48 -9.71
CA ILE A 44 0.08 0.75 -9.00
C ILE A 44 0.67 0.26 -7.67
N LEU A 45 0.03 0.60 -6.56
CA LEU A 45 0.38 0.07 -5.23
C LEU A 45 -0.67 -0.93 -4.80
N VAL A 46 -0.24 -2.12 -4.41
CA VAL A 46 -1.12 -3.11 -3.79
C VAL A 46 -0.99 -2.99 -2.28
N VAL A 47 -2.09 -2.65 -1.60
CA VAL A 47 -2.12 -2.30 -0.16
C VAL A 47 -3.19 -3.09 0.58
N ASP A 48 -3.12 -3.13 1.92
CA ASP A 48 -4.14 -3.77 2.75
C ASP A 48 -5.47 -2.97 2.81
N ASP A 49 -5.38 -1.64 2.84
CA ASP A 49 -6.54 -0.74 2.82
C ASP A 49 -6.32 0.40 1.82
N SER A 50 -6.98 0.30 0.67
CA SER A 50 -6.88 1.30 -0.40
C SER A 50 -7.53 2.64 -0.07
N ARG A 51 -8.56 2.65 0.80
CA ARG A 51 -9.28 3.87 1.20
C ARG A 51 -8.43 4.69 2.16
N PHE A 52 -7.87 4.06 3.18
CA PHE A 52 -6.93 4.70 4.11
C PHE A 52 -5.74 5.32 3.35
N CYS A 53 -5.12 4.53 2.48
CA CYS A 53 -3.94 4.99 1.74
C CYS A 53 -4.28 6.13 0.77
N ALA A 54 -5.49 6.16 0.18
CA ALA A 54 -5.91 7.24 -0.71
C ALA A 54 -6.33 8.52 0.02
N ALA A 55 -6.63 8.45 1.32
CA ALA A 55 -7.16 9.58 2.09
C ALA A 55 -6.16 10.74 2.24
N ALA A 56 -4.86 10.45 2.23
CA ALA A 56 -3.81 11.47 2.30
C ALA A 56 -2.52 10.99 1.62
N LEU A 57 -1.76 11.93 1.05
CA LEU A 57 -0.45 11.66 0.44
C LEU A 57 0.49 10.91 1.41
N ASN A 58 0.52 11.34 2.67
CA ASN A 58 1.39 10.73 3.68
C ASN A 58 1.04 9.26 3.96
N ASN A 59 -0.23 8.87 3.82
CA ASN A 59 -0.67 7.51 4.14
C ASN A 59 -0.08 6.50 3.16
N TRP A 60 -0.25 6.70 1.85
CA TRP A 60 0.30 5.74 0.90
C TRP A 60 1.84 5.81 0.84
N LEU A 61 2.46 6.99 1.01
CA LEU A 61 3.92 7.10 1.07
C LEU A 61 4.48 6.27 2.22
N TRP A 62 3.92 6.44 3.42
CA TRP A 62 4.30 5.67 4.59
C TRP A 62 4.04 4.18 4.37
N THR A 63 2.85 3.78 3.92
CA THR A 63 2.51 2.37 3.69
C THR A 63 3.45 1.72 2.66
N CYS A 64 3.73 2.39 1.54
CA CYS A 64 4.64 1.87 0.53
C CYS A 64 6.05 1.70 1.07
N PHE A 65 6.68 2.79 1.52
CA PHE A 65 8.11 2.79 1.83
C PHE A 65 8.48 2.12 3.15
N THR A 66 7.51 1.86 4.03
CA THR A 66 7.74 1.08 5.26
C THR A 66 7.41 -0.41 5.11
N ARG A 67 6.71 -0.80 4.04
CA ARG A 67 6.27 -2.19 3.86
C ARG A 67 6.81 -2.87 2.62
N SER A 68 7.35 -2.15 1.63
CA SER A 68 7.91 -2.75 0.42
C SER A 68 9.41 -2.96 0.52
N ASN A 69 9.91 -4.13 0.11
CA ASN A 69 11.31 -4.35 -0.24
C ASN A 69 11.50 -4.14 -1.75
N PRO A 70 12.20 -3.09 -2.20
CA PRO A 70 12.34 -2.77 -3.63
C PRO A 70 12.87 -3.91 -4.50
N ALA A 71 13.69 -4.82 -3.93
CA ALA A 71 14.27 -5.93 -4.65
C ALA A 71 13.27 -7.07 -4.95
N THR A 72 12.24 -7.23 -4.12
CA THR A 72 11.38 -8.42 -4.14
C THR A 72 9.89 -8.12 -4.19
N ASP A 73 9.50 -6.87 -3.93
CA ASP A 73 8.11 -6.41 -3.94
C ASP A 73 7.76 -5.60 -5.19
N SER A 74 8.67 -5.55 -6.18
CA SER A 74 8.47 -4.87 -7.46
C SER A 74 8.05 -5.86 -8.54
N TYR A 75 6.89 -5.63 -9.13
CA TYR A 75 6.31 -6.38 -10.23
C TYR A 75 5.96 -5.40 -11.36
N GLY A 76 5.67 -5.89 -12.57
CA GLY A 76 5.31 -5.00 -13.66
C GLY A 76 4.49 -5.69 -14.73
N ILE A 77 3.59 -4.94 -15.35
CA ILE A 77 2.85 -5.38 -16.53
C ILE A 77 3.85 -5.50 -17.68
N GLU A 78 3.93 -6.69 -18.29
CA GLU A 78 4.95 -7.03 -19.28
C GLU A 78 6.38 -6.75 -18.79
N SER A 79 6.69 -7.20 -17.57
CA SER A 79 8.04 -7.08 -17.02
C SER A 79 9.07 -7.85 -17.85
N PHE A 80 10.26 -7.28 -18.01
CA PHE A 80 11.37 -7.86 -18.75
C PHE A 80 12.70 -7.63 -18.03
N SER A 81 13.75 -8.30 -18.53
CA SER A 81 15.12 -8.03 -18.12
C SER A 81 16.01 -7.90 -19.35
N GLN A 82 16.65 -6.75 -19.50
CA GLN A 82 17.54 -6.45 -20.62
C GLN A 82 18.88 -5.97 -20.08
N ALA A 83 19.98 -6.60 -20.49
CA ALA A 83 21.33 -6.26 -20.03
C ALA A 83 21.44 -6.13 -18.48
N LYS A 84 20.84 -7.07 -17.74
CA LYS A 84 20.76 -7.09 -16.26
C LYS A 84 19.94 -5.94 -15.62
N HIS A 85 19.21 -5.17 -16.40
CA HIS A 85 18.26 -4.18 -15.90
C HIS A 85 16.85 -4.77 -15.96
N TRP A 86 16.16 -4.77 -14.83
CA TRP A 86 14.75 -5.12 -14.77
C TRP A 86 13.90 -3.90 -15.15
N GLY A 87 12.81 -4.13 -15.87
CA GLY A 87 11.85 -3.10 -16.25
C GLY A 87 10.49 -3.67 -16.61
N CYS A 88 9.55 -2.82 -17.01
CA CYS A 88 8.21 -3.19 -17.47
C CYS A 88 7.73 -2.22 -18.55
N SER A 89 7.00 -2.73 -19.54
CA SER A 89 6.42 -1.89 -20.61
C SER A 89 5.12 -1.21 -20.18
N GLY A 90 4.38 -1.81 -19.24
CA GLY A 90 3.19 -1.21 -18.62
C GLY A 90 3.48 -0.65 -17.23
N SER A 91 2.45 -0.61 -16.37
CA SER A 91 2.56 -0.10 -15.00
C SER A 91 3.56 -0.86 -14.14
N LEU A 92 4.31 -0.12 -13.33
CA LEU A 92 5.04 -0.63 -12.18
C LEU A 92 4.03 -0.96 -11.07
N ILE A 93 4.13 -2.16 -10.51
CA ILE A 93 3.30 -2.65 -9.42
C ILE A 93 4.20 -2.85 -8.19
N ILE A 94 3.88 -2.21 -7.07
CA ILE A 94 4.61 -2.41 -5.80
C ILE A 94 3.70 -3.10 -4.79
N ASP A 95 4.20 -4.18 -4.18
CA ASP A 95 3.56 -4.81 -3.03
C ASP A 95 3.84 -4.03 -1.74
N ALA A 96 2.87 -3.23 -1.33
CA ALA A 96 2.89 -2.46 -0.10
C ALA A 96 2.00 -3.06 1.00
N ARG A 97 1.53 -4.31 0.84
CA ARG A 97 0.80 -5.02 1.90
C ARG A 97 1.71 -5.32 3.08
N SER A 98 1.15 -5.48 4.27
CA SER A 98 1.89 -5.93 5.45
C SER A 98 2.32 -7.39 5.28
N LYS A 99 3.55 -7.72 5.66
CA LYS A 99 4.10 -9.08 5.59
C LYS A 99 4.06 -9.73 6.98
N PRO A 100 4.02 -11.08 7.08
CA PRO A 100 3.94 -11.77 8.38
C PRO A 100 5.09 -11.48 9.36
N HIS A 101 6.25 -11.08 8.85
CA HIS A 101 7.42 -10.74 9.66
C HIS A 101 7.48 -9.27 10.07
N HIS A 102 6.56 -8.43 9.57
CA HIS A 102 6.45 -7.05 10.06
C HIS A 102 5.92 -7.04 11.49
N ALA A 103 6.37 -6.04 12.26
CA ALA A 103 5.77 -5.76 13.55
C ALA A 103 4.25 -5.51 13.37
N PRO A 104 3.42 -5.97 14.33
CA PRO A 104 2.02 -5.57 14.37
C PRO A 104 1.89 -4.04 14.33
N PRO A 105 0.82 -3.51 13.73
CA PRO A 105 0.57 -2.07 13.78
C PRO A 105 0.41 -1.61 15.23
N LEU A 106 0.88 -0.39 15.50
CA LEU A 106 0.49 0.32 16.71
C LEU A 106 -0.99 0.71 16.55
N ILE A 107 -1.86 0.11 17.37
CA ILE A 107 -3.29 0.38 17.37
C ILE A 107 -3.61 1.03 18.71
N ASP A 108 -4.36 2.12 18.67
CA ASP A 108 -4.84 2.80 19.88
C ASP A 108 -5.79 1.88 20.66
N ASP A 109 -5.72 1.95 21.99
CA ASP A 109 -6.68 1.24 22.85
C ASP A 109 -7.98 2.03 22.92
N PRO A 110 -9.12 1.50 22.41
CA PRO A 110 -10.38 2.24 22.38
C PRO A 110 -10.86 2.68 23.76
N ALA A 111 -10.54 1.92 24.82
CA ALA A 111 -10.92 2.29 26.18
C ALA A 111 -10.11 3.48 26.69
N ILE A 112 -8.83 3.57 26.30
CA ILE A 112 -7.96 4.71 26.63
C ILE A 112 -8.33 5.92 25.77
N GLU A 113 -8.63 5.71 24.49
CA GLU A 113 -9.10 6.76 23.59
C GLU A 113 -10.38 7.41 24.14
N GLU A 114 -11.35 6.60 24.59
CA GLU A 114 -12.58 7.12 25.21
C GLU A 114 -12.30 7.90 26.49
N GLN A 115 -11.40 7.43 27.36
CA GLN A 115 -11.01 8.16 28.58
C GLN A 115 -10.41 9.54 28.25
N VAL A 116 -9.60 9.62 27.20
CA VAL A 116 -9.03 10.90 26.73
C VAL A 116 -10.12 11.79 26.12
N ASN A 117 -11.03 11.25 25.32
CA ASN A 117 -12.16 11.99 24.75
C ASN A 117 -13.04 12.61 25.84
N GLN A 118 -13.23 11.94 26.98
CA GLN A 118 -13.97 12.50 28.12
C GLN A 118 -13.29 13.74 28.74
N LEU A 119 -11.98 13.93 28.57
CA LEU A 119 -11.28 15.13 29.03
C LEU A 119 -11.52 16.35 28.11
N ALA A 120 -11.92 16.10 26.86
CA ALA A 120 -12.15 17.11 25.81
C ALA A 120 -13.58 17.68 25.82
N VAL A 121 -14.50 17.09 26.58
CA VAL A 121 -15.90 17.53 26.68
C VAL A 121 -16.02 18.96 27.18
N ASN A 122 -17.18 19.59 26.96
CA ASN A 122 -17.43 20.95 27.44
C ASN A 122 -17.27 21.06 28.97
N GLY A 123 -16.42 21.97 29.42
CA GLY A 123 -16.03 22.13 30.82
C GLY A 123 -14.90 21.21 31.28
N GLY A 124 -14.40 20.33 30.41
CA GLY A 124 -13.30 19.40 30.69
C GLY A 124 -11.93 20.07 30.64
N PRO A 125 -10.91 19.45 31.25
CA PRO A 125 -9.57 20.05 31.37
C PRO A 125 -8.83 20.20 30.04
N LEU A 126 -9.25 19.49 28.99
CA LEU A 126 -8.67 19.58 27.66
C LEU A 126 -9.60 20.23 26.63
N GLN A 127 -10.70 20.85 27.07
CA GLN A 127 -11.65 21.49 26.18
C GLN A 127 -10.97 22.49 25.22
N GLY A 128 -11.14 22.29 23.92
CA GLY A 128 -10.62 23.17 22.87
C GLY A 128 -9.12 23.00 22.58
N ILE A 129 -8.46 22.06 23.24
CA ILE A 129 -7.07 21.65 22.94
C ILE A 129 -7.07 20.41 22.04
N ILE A 130 -7.91 19.43 22.40
CA ILE A 130 -8.24 18.25 21.60
C ILE A 130 -9.77 18.18 21.42
#